data_AF-A0A1Y0H7Z6-F1
#
_entry.id   AF-A0A1Y0H7Z6-F1
#
_cell.length_a   1.000
_cell.length_b   1.000
_cell.length_c   1.000
_cell.angle_alpha   90.00
_cell.angle_beta   90.00
_cell.angle_gamma   90.00
#
_symmetry.space_group_name_H-M   'P 1'
#
loop_
_entity.id
_entity.type
_entity.pdbx_description
1 polymer ?
#
loop_
_entity_poly.entity_id
_entity_poly.type
_entity_poly.pdbx_seq_one_letter_code
_entity_poly.pdbx_strand_id
1 'polypeptide(L)'
;MVFRRIYWVTEQLNAEGVSDVTGVYTSIPDLMENGMRWLESNPKRDGFRITLVKLDSSAAPLGVWSGPSYLGIEEDLAPYVATKEFSAQDVEALAAKLRSF
;
A
#
# COMPACT_ATOMS: atom_id res chain seq x y z
N MET A 1 11.74 8.74 -20.03
CA MET A 1 10.81 8.39 -18.93
C MET A 1 11.55 8.57 -17.62
N VAL A 2 11.00 9.32 -16.66
CA VAL A 2 11.63 9.45 -15.33
C VAL A 2 11.04 8.37 -14.44
N PHE A 3 11.85 7.38 -14.06
CA PHE A 3 11.46 6.37 -13.09
C PHE A 3 11.26 7.05 -11.74
N ARG A 4 10.02 7.19 -11.29
CA ARG A 4 9.71 7.70 -9.95
C ARG A 4 9.98 6.57 -8.96
N ARG A 5 10.88 6.79 -8.00
CA ARG A 5 11.10 5.85 -6.90
C ARG A 5 9.91 5.91 -5.95
N ILE A 6 8.88 5.13 -6.26
CA ILE A 6 7.67 4.98 -5.47
C ILE A 6 7.81 3.71 -4.64
N TYR A 7 7.35 3.76 -3.40
CA TYR A 7 7.42 2.69 -2.42
C TYR A 7 6.06 2.45 -1.79
N TRP A 8 5.78 1.18 -1.55
CA TRP A 8 4.62 0.72 -0.80
C TRP A 8 5.06 0.43 0.63
N VAL A 9 4.42 1.07 1.59
CA VAL A 9 4.68 0.87 3.02
C VAL A 9 3.47 0.18 3.62
N THR A 10 3.71 -0.93 4.32
CA THR A 10 2.66 -1.62 5.08
C THR A 10 2.81 -1.28 6.55
N GLU A 11 1.68 -1.15 7.24
CA GLU A 11 1.64 -0.69 8.62
C GLU A 11 0.57 -1.44 9.41
N GLN A 12 0.88 -1.78 10.66
CA GLN A 12 -0.08 -2.30 11.64
C GLN A 12 -0.45 -1.21 12.63
N LEU A 13 -1.75 -1.08 12.92
CA LEU A 13 -2.31 -0.02 13.76
C LEU A 13 -2.89 -0.58 15.06
N ASN A 14 -2.80 0.22 16.12
CA ASN A 14 -3.59 0.02 17.34
C ASN A 14 -4.94 0.75 17.23
N ALA A 15 -5.81 0.56 18.23
CA ALA A 15 -7.13 1.19 18.30
C ALA A 15 -7.11 2.73 18.27
N GLU A 16 -5.98 3.35 18.61
CA GLU A 16 -5.78 4.80 18.61
C GLU A 16 -5.26 5.33 17.26
N GLY A 17 -5.02 4.44 16.28
CA GLY A 17 -4.48 4.79 14.97
C GLY A 17 -2.97 4.99 14.93
N VAL A 18 -2.26 4.69 16.02
CA VAL A 18 -0.79 4.68 16.06
C VAL A 18 -0.30 3.49 15.24
N SER A 19 0.56 3.76 14.24
CA SER A 19 1.07 2.72 13.34
C SER A 19 2.49 2.27 13.70
N ASP A 20 2.83 1.05 13.31
CA ASP A 20 4.21 0.57 13.15
C ASP A 20 4.39 0.10 11.71
N VAL A 21 5.49 0.52 11.08
CA VAL A 21 5.86 0.05 9.75
C VAL A 21 6.29 -1.42 9.82
N THR A 22 5.66 -2.24 8.99
CA THR A 22 5.90 -3.69 8.93
C THR A 22 6.66 -4.13 7.69
N GLY A 23 6.70 -3.29 6.65
CA GLY A 23 7.42 -3.58 5.42
C GLY A 23 7.46 -2.40 4.45
N VAL A 24 8.45 -2.43 3.55
CA VAL A 24 8.60 -1.48 2.45
C VAL A 24 8.90 -2.25 1.18
N TYR A 25 8.10 -2.02 0.13
CA TYR A 25 8.13 -2.77 -1.13
C TYR A 25 8.25 -1.81 -2.31
N THR A 26 8.91 -2.23 -3.39
CA THR A 26 9.15 -1.39 -4.57
C THR A 26 8.22 -1.71 -5.73
N SER A 27 7.40 -2.76 -5.61
CA SER A 27 6.48 -3.20 -6.65
C SER A 27 5.20 -3.77 -6.05
N ILE A 28 4.12 -3.74 -6.84
CA ILE A 28 2.84 -4.35 -6.47
C ILE A 28 2.96 -5.88 -6.29
N PRO A 29 3.64 -6.63 -7.19
CA PRO A 29 3.84 -8.07 -6.98
C PRO A 29 4.54 -8.39 -5.65
N ASP A 30 5.62 -7.67 -5.32
CA ASP A 30 6.37 -7.89 -4.07
C ASP A 30 5.53 -7.54 -2.82
N LEU A 31 4.78 -6.43 -2.87
CA LEU A 31 3.80 -6.08 -1.83
C LEU A 31 2.78 -7.20 -1.64
N MET A 32 2.22 -7.73 -2.73
CA MET A 32 1.23 -8.80 -2.65
C MET A 32 1.85 -10.07 -2.10
N GLU A 33 3.02 -10.50 -2.58
CA GLU A 33 3.64 -11.77 -2.16
C GLU A 33 4.15 -11.73 -0.72
N ASN A 34 4.74 -10.60 -0.29
CA ASN A 34 5.52 -10.54 0.94
C ASN A 34 4.99 -9.54 1.98
N GLY A 35 4.18 -8.56 1.56
CA GLY A 35 3.75 -7.44 2.40
C GLY A 35 2.39 -7.55 3.04
N MET A 36 1.46 -8.28 2.41
CA MET A 36 0.11 -8.46 2.96
C MET A 36 0.07 -9.56 4.00
N ARG A 37 0.64 -9.28 5.18
CA ARG A 37 0.67 -10.20 6.32
C ARG A 37 0.69 -9.45 7.65
N TRP A 38 0.06 -10.04 8.65
CA TRP A 38 0.17 -9.61 10.04
C TRP A 38 1.46 -10.14 10.64
N LEU A 39 2.29 -9.26 11.21
CA LEU A 39 3.44 -9.65 12.01
C LEU A 39 2.95 -10.07 13.39
N GLU A 40 3.11 -11.35 13.72
CA GLU A 40 2.64 -11.90 15.00
C GLU A 40 3.38 -11.27 16.20
N SER A 41 4.63 -10.88 16.03
CA SER A 41 5.42 -10.19 17.05
C SER A 41 4.95 -8.75 17.32
N ASN A 42 4.11 -8.17 16.45
CA ASN A 42 3.63 -6.81 16.61
C ASN A 42 2.34 -6.80 17.47
N PRO A 43 2.30 -6.03 18.58
CA PRO A 43 1.12 -5.94 19.43
C PRO A 43 -0.05 -5.17 18.79
N LYS A 44 0.21 -4.36 17.75
CA LYS A 44 -0.80 -3.56 17.05
C LYS A 44 -1.58 -4.43 16.07
N ARG A 45 -2.85 -4.72 16.34
CA ARG A 45 -3.66 -5.67 15.54
C ARG A 45 -5.05 -5.16 15.18
N ASP A 46 -5.32 -3.88 15.42
CA ASP A 46 -6.65 -3.28 15.23
C ASP A 46 -6.87 -2.80 13.80
N GLY A 47 -5.79 -2.60 13.03
CA GLY A 47 -5.88 -2.19 11.64
C GLY A 47 -4.63 -2.51 10.84
N PHE A 48 -4.80 -2.55 9.53
CA PHE A 48 -3.72 -2.67 8.57
C PHE A 48 -3.85 -1.56 7.54
N ARG A 49 -2.73 -0.90 7.23
CA ARG A 49 -2.69 0.24 6.29
C ARG A 49 -1.60 0.03 5.27
N ILE A 50 -1.90 0.45 4.05
CA ILE A 50 -0.97 0.50 2.95
C ILE A 50 -0.85 1.96 2.51
N THR A 51 0.39 2.41 2.40
CA THR A 51 0.72 3.77 2.02
C THR A 51 1.62 3.75 0.79
N LEU A 52 1.24 4.49 -0.25
CA LEU A 52 2.09 4.76 -1.40
C LEU A 52 2.86 6.06 -1.16
N VAL A 53 4.19 6.01 -1.17
CA VAL A 53 5.03 7.18 -0.91
C VAL A 53 6.16 7.32 -1.92
N LYS A 54 6.66 8.55 -2.04
CA LYS A 54 7.97 8.82 -2.62
C LYS A 54 8.94 9.10 -1.47
N LEU A 55 9.85 8.17 -1.17
CA LEU A 55 10.73 8.28 0.01
C LEU A 55 11.65 9.52 -0.03
N ASP A 56 12.05 9.97 -1.22
CA ASP A 56 12.89 11.16 -1.39
C ASP A 56 12.06 12.46 -1.49
N SER A 57 10.90 12.53 -0.83
CA SER A 57 10.01 13.69 -0.89
C SER A 57 9.40 14.02 0.47
N SER A 58 9.41 15.31 0.81
CA SER A 58 8.63 15.86 1.94
C SER A 58 7.16 16.10 1.62
N ALA A 59 6.72 15.74 0.40
CA ALA A 59 5.33 15.84 0.02
C ALA A 59 4.47 14.82 0.78
N ALA A 60 3.16 15.07 0.81
CA ALA A 60 2.20 14.11 1.33
C ALA A 60 2.33 12.75 0.60
N PRO A 61 1.95 11.64 1.25
CA PRO A 61 1.83 10.36 0.59
C PRO A 61 1.01 10.45 -0.70
N LEU A 62 1.40 9.64 -1.68
CA LEU A 62 0.71 9.51 -2.96
C LEU A 62 -0.66 8.83 -2.80
N GLY A 63 -0.80 8.01 -1.75
CA GLY A 63 -2.07 7.40 -1.37
C GLY A 63 -1.95 6.70 -0.02
N VAL A 64 -3.06 6.60 0.70
CA VAL A 64 -3.15 5.97 2.03
C VAL A 64 -4.47 5.20 2.07
N TRP A 65 -4.42 3.88 2.23
CA TRP A 65 -5.60 3.03 2.27
C TRP A 65 -5.55 2.12 3.50
N SER A 66 -6.64 2.10 4.26
CA SER A 66 -6.76 1.30 5.47
C SER A 66 -7.83 0.21 5.31
N GLY A 67 -7.55 -0.95 5.90
CA GLY A 67 -8.52 -2.03 6.00
C GLY A 67 -9.71 -1.67 6.90
N PRO A 68 -10.81 -2.43 6.81
CA PRO A 68 -10.94 -3.65 6.00
C PRO A 68 -11.35 -3.38 4.54
N SER A 69 -11.72 -2.15 4.17
CA SER A 69 -12.36 -1.88 2.88
C SER A 69 -11.42 -1.33 1.81
N TYR A 70 -10.30 -0.71 2.19
CA TYR A 70 -9.31 -0.13 1.26
C TYR A 70 -9.96 0.68 0.13
N LEU A 71 -11.00 1.46 0.47
CA LEU A 71 -11.83 2.17 -0.50
C LEU A 71 -11.02 3.15 -1.34
N GLY A 72 -11.37 3.26 -2.63
CA GLY A 72 -10.78 4.24 -3.54
C GLY A 72 -9.46 3.83 -4.18
N ILE A 73 -8.89 2.65 -3.83
CA ILE A 73 -7.55 2.29 -4.30
C ILE A 73 -7.44 2.17 -5.82
N GLU A 74 -8.47 1.64 -6.51
CA GLU A 74 -8.44 1.51 -7.97
C GLU A 74 -8.52 2.88 -8.65
N GLU A 75 -9.39 3.75 -8.14
CA GLU A 75 -9.57 5.12 -8.63
C GLU A 75 -8.32 5.98 -8.40
N ASP A 76 -7.72 5.87 -7.21
CA ASP A 76 -6.50 6.60 -6.84
C ASP A 76 -5.29 6.13 -7.65
N LEU A 77 -5.25 4.84 -8.06
CA LEU A 77 -4.17 4.27 -8.87
C LEU A 77 -4.36 4.45 -10.38
N ALA A 78 -5.57 4.78 -10.85
CA ALA A 78 -5.85 4.98 -12.28
C ALA A 78 -4.90 5.99 -12.98
N PRO A 79 -4.49 7.13 -12.37
CA PRO A 79 -3.51 8.03 -12.97
C PRO A 79 -2.15 7.38 -13.21
N TYR A 80 -1.71 6.48 -12.33
CA TYR A 80 -0.43 5.77 -12.43
C TYR A 80 -0.47 4.67 -13.50
N VAL A 81 -1.64 4.08 -13.73
CA VAL A 81 -1.87 3.19 -14.88
C VAL A 81 -1.82 3.99 -16.18
N ALA A 82 -2.45 5.16 -16.23
CA ALA A 82 -2.44 6.03 -17.41
C ALA A 82 -1.02 6.51 -17.77
N THR A 83 -0.14 6.73 -16.79
CA THR A 83 1.27 7.08 -17.01
C THR A 83 2.18 5.88 -17.23
N LYS A 84 1.64 4.65 -17.22
CA LYS A 84 2.38 3.37 -17.32
C LYS A 84 3.38 3.14 -16.18
N GLU A 85 3.16 3.77 -15.03
CA GLU A 85 3.91 3.52 -13.81
C GLU A 85 3.49 2.19 -13.16
N PHE A 86 2.20 1.83 -13.28
CA PHE A 86 1.67 0.52 -12.93
C PHE A 86 0.94 -0.13 -14.11
N SER A 87 0.83 -1.46 -14.10
CA SER A 87 -0.05 -2.16 -15.03
C SER A 87 -1.48 -2.19 -14.48
N ALA A 88 -2.48 -2.13 -15.36
CA ALA A 88 -3.88 -2.26 -14.95
C ALA A 88 -4.15 -3.61 -14.26
N GLN A 89 -3.51 -4.67 -14.74
CA GLN A 89 -3.64 -6.02 -14.19
C GLN A 89 -3.09 -6.12 -12.76
N ASP A 90 -1.94 -5.50 -12.48
CA ASP A 90 -1.37 -5.48 -11.13
C ASP A 90 -2.27 -4.71 -10.16
N VAL A 91 -2.86 -3.59 -10.60
CA VAL A 91 -3.78 -2.78 -9.78
C VAL A 91 -5.07 -3.55 -9.48
N GLU A 92 -5.65 -4.22 -10.47
CA GLU A 92 -6.84 -5.05 -10.28
C GLU A 92 -6.56 -6.23 -9.34
N ALA A 93 -5.43 -6.91 -9.52
CA ALA A 93 -5.00 -8.01 -8.64
C ALA A 93 -4.76 -7.53 -7.21
N LEU A 94 -4.14 -6.35 -7.05
CA LEU A 94 -3.91 -5.71 -5.75
C LEU A 94 -5.23 -5.42 -5.03
N ALA A 95 -6.18 -4.77 -5.72
CA ALA A 95 -7.48 -4.44 -5.16
C ALA A 95 -8.27 -5.70 -4.77
N ALA A 96 -8.26 -6.72 -5.62
CA ALA A 96 -8.89 -8.01 -5.32
C ALA A 96 -8.27 -8.67 -4.08
N LYS A 97 -6.93 -8.68 -3.97
CA LYS A 97 -6.23 -9.24 -2.83
C LYS A 97 -6.56 -8.50 -1.53
N LEU A 98 -6.60 -7.17 -1.56
CA LEU A 98 -6.93 -6.35 -0.40
C LEU A 98 -8.35 -6.54 0.11
N ARG A 99 -9.31 -6.76 -0.78
CA ARG A 99 -10.70 -7.09 -0.38
C ARG A 99 -10.80 -8.43 0.35
N SER A 100 -9.82 -9.32 0.16
CA SER A 100 -9.77 -10.64 0.78
C SER A 100 -8.80 -10.76 1.96
N PHE A 101 -8.12 -9.66 2.32
CA PHE A 101 -7.12 -9.61 3.39
C PHE A 101 -7.72 -9.07 4.69
#